data_AF-A0A350RGB4-F1
#
_entry.id   AF-A0A350RGB4-F1
#
_cell.length_a   1.000
_cell.length_b   1.000
_cell.length_c   1.000
_cell.angle_alpha   90.00
_cell.angle_beta   90.00
_cell.angle_gamma   90.00
#
_symmetry.space_group_name_H-M   'P 1'
#
loop_
_entity.id
_entity.type
_entity.pdbx_description
1 polymer ?
#
loop_
_entity_poly.entity_id
_entity_poly.type
_entity_poly.pdbx_seq_one_letter_code
_entity_poly.pdbx_strand_id
1 'polypeptide(L)'
;ATLGAFFNENQTAFDDETFELPNGSVISEKDFTCGEESAEIRVLKWNQLTAEKPVVFTEDLRDIRLNEDGQLLMFAIVPKDTDDSEIPRPDDSYLREYLNLSEEQQPLGQDDGGETGPILPQTEEPFETDEPAEELPESSEPADD
;
A
#
# COMPACT_ATOMS: atom_id res chain seq x y z
N ALA A 1 -1.20 -2.10 12.38
CA ALA A 1 0.27 -2.35 12.41
C ALA A 1 0.84 -2.08 11.01
N THR A 2 2.17 -2.03 10.82
CA THR A 2 2.78 -2.03 9.47
C THR A 2 3.64 -3.28 9.29
N LEU A 3 3.99 -3.62 8.05
CA LEU A 3 4.92 -4.71 7.79
C LEU A 3 6.26 -4.48 8.49
N GLY A 4 6.83 -3.29 8.38
CA GLY A 4 8.09 -2.97 9.07
C GLY A 4 8.02 -3.19 10.58
N ALA A 5 6.89 -2.87 11.22
CA ALA A 5 6.70 -3.15 12.65
C ALA A 5 6.62 -4.67 12.93
N PHE A 6 5.89 -5.43 12.09
CA PHE A 6 5.77 -6.88 12.22
C PHE A 6 7.13 -7.59 12.11
N PHE A 7 7.94 -7.25 11.10
CA PHE A 7 9.27 -7.86 10.93
C PHE A 7 10.20 -7.50 12.10
N ASN A 8 10.19 -6.24 12.55
CA ASN A 8 10.98 -5.81 13.69
C ASN A 8 10.60 -6.56 15.00
N GLU A 9 9.31 -6.82 15.24
CA GLU A 9 8.85 -7.62 16.38
C GLU A 9 9.31 -9.08 16.30
N ASN A 10 9.45 -9.62 15.08
CA ASN A 10 9.96 -10.98 14.83
C ASN A 10 11.49 -11.05 14.74
N GLN A 11 12.19 -9.95 15.05
CA GLN A 11 13.66 -9.85 15.00
C GLN A 11 14.23 -10.14 13.60
N THR A 12 13.49 -9.79 12.56
CA THR A 12 13.92 -9.89 11.16
C THR A 12 13.93 -8.50 10.51
N ALA A 13 14.84 -8.30 9.55
CA ALA A 13 14.87 -7.11 8.70
C ALA A 13 13.94 -7.24 7.49
N PHE A 14 13.27 -6.14 7.16
CA PHE A 14 12.49 -5.98 5.94
C PHE A 14 12.58 -4.54 5.48
N ASP A 15 12.97 -4.35 4.22
CA ASP A 15 12.98 -3.09 3.50
C ASP A 15 12.60 -3.32 2.02
N ASP A 16 12.71 -2.29 1.21
CA ASP A 16 12.25 -2.32 -0.18
C ASP A 16 13.08 -3.26 -1.06
N GLU A 17 14.36 -3.47 -0.72
CA GLU A 17 15.29 -4.28 -1.51
C GLU A 17 15.73 -5.56 -0.80
N THR A 18 15.32 -5.76 0.46
CA THR A 18 15.87 -6.78 1.36
C THR A 18 14.82 -7.42 2.24
N PHE A 19 14.88 -8.75 2.33
CA PHE A 19 13.98 -9.58 3.12
C PHE A 19 14.78 -10.60 3.94
N GLU A 20 14.74 -10.50 5.27
CA GLU A 20 15.36 -11.46 6.17
C GLU A 20 14.37 -12.53 6.64
N LEU A 21 14.72 -13.78 6.40
CA LEU A 21 13.97 -14.94 6.84
C LEU A 21 14.28 -15.27 8.32
N PRO A 22 13.34 -15.92 9.05
CA PRO A 22 13.56 -16.31 10.45
C PRO A 22 14.76 -17.24 10.68
N ASN A 23 15.28 -17.88 9.64
CA ASN A 23 16.49 -18.71 9.70
C ASN A 23 17.80 -17.89 9.57
N GLY A 24 17.72 -16.55 9.49
CA GLY A 24 18.83 -15.62 9.30
C GLY A 24 19.32 -15.50 7.85
N SER A 25 18.62 -16.09 6.88
CA SER A 25 18.94 -15.92 5.46
C SER A 25 18.41 -14.58 4.97
N VAL A 26 19.26 -13.83 4.29
CA VAL A 26 18.89 -12.53 3.70
C VAL A 26 18.72 -12.70 2.20
N ILE A 27 17.56 -12.30 1.70
CA ILE A 27 17.27 -12.17 0.28
C ILE A 27 17.41 -10.70 -0.04
N SER A 28 18.26 -10.35 -1.02
CA SER A 28 18.42 -8.99 -1.50
C SER A 28 18.28 -8.96 -3.01
N GLU A 29 17.56 -7.99 -3.56
CA GLU A 29 17.45 -7.78 -5.00
C GLU A 29 18.80 -7.63 -5.72
N LYS A 30 19.84 -7.19 -4.98
CA LYS A 30 21.20 -7.00 -5.53
C LYS A 30 21.96 -8.30 -5.71
N ASP A 31 21.77 -9.22 -4.76
CA ASP A 31 22.56 -10.45 -4.65
C ASP A 31 21.78 -11.70 -5.10
N PHE A 32 20.45 -11.64 -5.07
CA PHE A 32 19.56 -12.72 -5.45
C PHE A 32 19.09 -12.55 -6.89
N THR A 33 19.12 -13.64 -7.66
CA THR A 33 18.66 -13.66 -9.05
C THR A 33 17.56 -14.69 -9.24
N CYS A 34 16.59 -14.36 -10.08
CA CYS A 34 15.56 -15.29 -10.53
C CYS A 34 16.08 -16.02 -11.77
N GLY A 35 17.03 -16.94 -11.57
CA GLY A 35 17.80 -17.52 -12.65
C GLY A 35 18.92 -16.59 -13.11
N GLU A 36 18.89 -16.12 -14.35
CA GLU A 36 19.85 -15.14 -14.89
C GLU A 36 19.33 -13.70 -14.85
N GLU A 37 18.10 -13.49 -14.37
CA GLU A 37 17.43 -12.19 -14.32
C GLU A 37 17.54 -11.55 -12.94
N SER A 38 17.63 -10.21 -12.91
CA SER A 38 17.59 -9.44 -11.68
C SER A 38 16.26 -9.63 -10.96
N ALA A 39 16.32 -9.94 -9.67
CA ALA A 39 15.14 -10.08 -8.84
C ALA A 39 14.57 -8.73 -8.42
N GLU A 40 13.28 -8.73 -8.11
CA GLU A 40 12.51 -7.66 -7.50
C GLU A 40 11.60 -8.25 -6.42
N ILE A 41 11.52 -7.57 -5.28
CA ILE A 41 10.63 -7.90 -4.19
C ILE A 41 9.34 -7.14 -4.40
N ARG A 42 8.23 -7.89 -4.47
CA ARG A 42 6.89 -7.31 -4.53
C ARG A 42 6.06 -7.79 -3.37
N VAL A 43 5.22 -6.90 -2.84
CA VAL A 43 4.17 -7.28 -1.89
C VAL A 43 2.82 -7.12 -2.58
N LEU A 44 2.07 -8.22 -2.66
CA LEU A 44 0.72 -8.24 -3.20
C LEU A 44 -0.24 -8.33 -2.02
N LYS A 45 -1.10 -7.31 -1.89
CA LYS A 45 -2.07 -7.21 -0.80
C LYS A 45 -3.49 -7.26 -1.34
N TRP A 46 -4.23 -8.28 -0.95
CA TRP A 46 -5.67 -8.32 -1.06
C TRP A 46 -6.27 -7.81 0.25
N ASN A 47 -7.09 -6.76 0.17
CA ASN A 47 -7.76 -6.23 1.36
C ASN A 47 -8.74 -7.24 1.97
N GLN A 48 -9.23 -8.21 1.18
CA GLN A 48 -10.14 -9.27 1.60
C GLN A 48 -9.87 -10.55 0.79
N LEU A 49 -10.14 -11.72 1.36
CA LEU A 49 -10.06 -13.01 0.64
C LEU A 49 -11.02 -13.10 -0.55
N THR A 50 -12.10 -12.32 -0.60
CA THR A 50 -13.02 -12.31 -1.74
C THR A 50 -12.53 -11.43 -2.89
N ALA A 51 -11.51 -10.59 -2.68
CA ALA A 51 -11.02 -9.69 -3.70
C ALA A 51 -10.35 -10.44 -4.86
N GLU A 52 -10.72 -10.10 -6.09
CA GLU A 52 -10.19 -10.75 -7.29
C GLU A 52 -8.72 -10.38 -7.56
N LYS A 53 -8.33 -9.13 -7.26
CA LYS A 53 -7.00 -8.59 -7.58
C LYS A 53 -6.33 -7.95 -6.36
N PRO A 54 -5.00 -8.03 -6.26
CA PRO A 54 -4.24 -7.35 -5.23
C PRO A 54 -3.99 -5.89 -5.58
N VAL A 55 -3.64 -5.11 -4.56
CA VAL A 55 -2.78 -3.93 -4.72
C VAL A 55 -1.33 -4.41 -4.65
N VAL A 56 -0.52 -4.01 -5.62
CA VAL A 56 0.89 -4.40 -5.72
C VAL A 56 1.76 -3.24 -5.25
N PHE A 57 2.76 -3.57 -4.43
CA PHE A 57 3.74 -2.63 -3.89
C PHE A 57 5.15 -3.11 -4.24
N THR A 58 5.97 -2.18 -4.70
CA THR A 58 7.40 -2.36 -5.02
C THR A 58 8.30 -1.41 -4.22
N GLU A 59 7.71 -0.46 -3.51
CA GLU A 59 8.38 0.62 -2.77
C GLU A 59 7.62 0.85 -1.47
N ASP A 60 8.27 1.47 -0.49
CA ASP A 60 7.71 1.76 0.85
C ASP A 60 7.11 0.51 1.51
N LEU A 61 7.73 -0.65 1.28
CA LEU A 61 7.19 -1.96 1.67
C LEU A 61 7.01 -2.05 3.19
N ARG A 62 7.88 -1.38 3.93
CA ARG A 62 7.83 -1.29 5.40
C ARG A 62 6.58 -0.58 5.91
N ASP A 63 6.03 0.34 5.14
CA ASP A 63 4.92 1.20 5.55
C ASP A 63 3.56 0.63 5.15
N ILE A 64 3.55 -0.50 4.43
CA ILE A 64 2.33 -1.24 4.10
C ILE A 64 1.59 -1.58 5.39
N ARG A 65 0.38 -1.04 5.50
CA ARG A 65 -0.46 -1.17 6.70
C ARG A 65 -1.17 -2.52 6.73
N LEU A 66 -1.18 -3.14 7.90
CA LEU A 66 -2.03 -4.27 8.28
C LEU A 66 -3.20 -3.68 9.07
N ASN A 67 -4.35 -3.55 8.41
CA ASN A 67 -5.44 -2.68 8.87
C ASN A 67 -6.86 -3.23 8.68
N GLU A 68 -7.03 -4.38 8.01
CA GLU A 68 -8.34 -5.00 7.85
C GLU A 68 -8.26 -6.48 8.26
N ASP A 69 -9.36 -7.02 8.75
CA ASP A 69 -9.50 -8.46 8.98
C ASP A 69 -9.69 -9.20 7.65
N GLY A 70 -9.10 -10.40 7.53
CA GLY A 70 -9.19 -11.19 6.29
C GLY A 70 -8.30 -10.69 5.14
N GLN A 71 -7.29 -9.86 5.44
CA GLN A 71 -6.26 -9.47 4.48
C GLN A 71 -5.38 -10.67 4.12
N LEU A 72 -5.07 -10.79 2.84
CA LEU A 72 -4.04 -11.69 2.34
C LEU A 72 -2.86 -10.87 1.84
N LEU A 73 -1.68 -11.16 2.37
CA LEU A 73 -0.43 -10.60 1.89
C LEU A 73 0.43 -11.72 1.34
N MET A 74 1.02 -11.48 0.17
CA MET A 74 1.96 -12.38 -0.45
C MET A 74 3.23 -11.60 -0.80
N PHE A 75 4.36 -12.15 -0.38
CA PHE A 75 5.69 -11.63 -0.68
C PHE A 75 6.24 -12.43 -1.86
N ALA A 76 6.45 -11.76 -2.98
CA ALA A 76 6.96 -12.35 -4.21
C ALA A 76 8.40 -11.88 -4.45
N ILE A 77 9.24 -12.80 -4.92
CA ILE A 77 10.57 -12.48 -5.43
C ILE A 77 10.58 -12.95 -6.88
N VAL A 78 10.51 -12.01 -7.82
CA VAL A 78 10.26 -12.26 -9.24
C VAL A 78 11.27 -11.50 -10.11
N PRO A 79 11.49 -11.90 -11.38
CA PRO A 79 12.19 -11.04 -12.34
C PRO A 79 11.53 -9.65 -12.45
N LYS A 80 12.33 -8.59 -12.59
CA LYS A 80 11.83 -7.20 -12.68
C LYS A 80 10.73 -6.96 -13.72
N ASP A 81 10.79 -7.66 -14.85
CA ASP A 81 9.84 -7.48 -15.96
C ASP A 81 8.64 -8.44 -15.89
N THR A 82 8.46 -9.17 -14.78
CA THR A 82 7.31 -10.06 -14.57
C THR A 82 6.01 -9.28 -14.53
N ASP A 83 4.98 -9.74 -15.23
CA ASP A 83 3.63 -9.14 -15.13
C ASP A 83 2.93 -9.58 -13.84
N ASP A 84 2.24 -8.67 -13.16
CA ASP A 84 1.58 -8.97 -11.88
C ASP A 84 0.52 -10.08 -12.00
N SER A 85 -0.07 -10.29 -13.18
CA SER A 85 -1.04 -11.35 -13.40
C SER A 85 -0.42 -12.75 -13.48
N GLU A 86 0.89 -12.83 -13.70
CA GLU A 86 1.64 -14.09 -13.69
C GLU A 86 2.00 -14.54 -12.27
N ILE A 87 1.92 -13.63 -11.28
CA ILE A 87 2.19 -13.95 -9.89
C ILE A 87 0.93 -14.58 -9.27
N PRO A 88 0.93 -15.90 -8.98
CA PRO A 88 -0.28 -16.59 -8.61
C PRO A 88 -0.74 -16.16 -7.21
N ARG A 89 -2.04 -15.92 -7.07
CA ARG A 89 -2.66 -15.78 -5.77
C ARG A 89 -2.51 -17.12 -4.99
N PRO A 90 -2.04 -17.10 -3.74
CA PRO A 90 -1.99 -18.29 -2.90
C PRO A 90 -3.35 -18.97 -2.77
N ASP A 91 -3.36 -20.30 -2.74
CA ASP A 91 -4.57 -21.09 -2.48
C ASP A 91 -5.09 -20.77 -1.07
N ASP A 92 -6.26 -20.12 -1.01
CA ASP A 92 -6.84 -19.67 0.24
C ASP A 92 -7.57 -20.78 1.00
N SER A 93 -7.79 -21.95 0.39
CA SER A 93 -8.41 -23.09 1.07
C SER A 93 -7.58 -23.54 2.28
N TYR A 94 -6.26 -23.64 2.11
CA TYR A 94 -5.33 -23.96 3.18
C TYR A 94 -5.33 -22.88 4.28
N LEU A 95 -5.30 -21.61 3.89
CA LEU A 95 -5.27 -20.50 4.86
C LEU A 95 -6.58 -20.39 5.64
N ARG A 96 -7.73 -20.62 5.00
CA ARG A 96 -9.04 -20.67 5.65
C ARG A 96 -9.12 -21.80 6.66
N GLU A 97 -8.63 -22.98 6.31
CA GLU A 97 -8.57 -24.12 7.24
C GLU A 97 -7.62 -23.85 8.41
N TYR A 98 -6.40 -23.39 8.13
CA TYR A 98 -5.38 -23.11 9.15
C TYR A 98 -5.83 -22.04 10.16
N LEU A 99 -6.47 -20.98 9.67
CA LEU A 99 -6.97 -19.88 10.50
C LEU A 99 -8.39 -20.12 11.03
N ASN A 100 -9.03 -21.23 10.67
CA ASN A 100 -10.40 -21.60 11.03
C ASN A 100 -11.42 -20.48 10.71
N LEU A 101 -11.31 -19.90 9.51
CA LEU A 101 -12.19 -18.85 8.99
C LEU A 101 -13.45 -19.48 8.39
N SER A 102 -14.64 -18.91 8.66
CA SER A 102 -15.88 -19.36 8.02
C SER A 102 -15.96 -18.91 6.55
N GLU A 103 -16.64 -19.69 5.69
CA GLU A 103 -16.83 -19.35 4.26
C GLU A 103 -17.48 -17.97 4.04
N GLU A 104 -18.21 -17.48 5.04
CA GLU A 104 -19.02 -16.26 4.99
C GLU A 104 -18.39 -15.06 5.74
N GLN A 105 -17.07 -15.00 5.95
CA GLN A 105 -16.47 -13.75 6.44
C GLN A 105 -16.51 -12.68 5.34
N GLN A 106 -17.70 -12.14 5.09
CA GLN A 106 -17.90 -10.77 4.64
C GLN A 106 -17.25 -9.84 5.67
N PRO A 107 -16.63 -8.74 5.23
CA PRO A 107 -15.93 -7.82 6.12
C PRO A 107 -16.85 -7.35 7.25
N LEU A 108 -16.31 -7.31 8.48
CA LEU A 108 -16.94 -6.54 9.56
C LEU A 108 -16.92 -5.07 9.14
N GLY A 109 -18.10 -4.53 8.81
CA GLY A 109 -18.27 -3.12 8.41
C GLY A 109 -19.03 -2.88 7.10
N GLN A 110 -19.42 -3.93 6.37
CA GLN A 110 -20.25 -3.77 5.18
C GLN A 110 -21.73 -4.00 5.49
N ASP A 111 -22.34 -3.03 6.16
CA ASP A 111 -23.79 -2.83 6.03
C ASP A 111 -24.05 -2.14 4.67
N ASP A 112 -24.87 -2.79 3.85
CA ASP A 112 -25.55 -2.47 2.57
C ASP A 112 -25.52 -1.05 1.94
N GLY A 113 -24.44 -0.26 2.01
CA GLY A 113 -24.43 1.03 1.30
C GLY A 113 -23.32 2.05 1.55
N GLY A 114 -22.16 1.67 2.10
CA GLY A 114 -21.05 2.62 2.34
C GLY A 114 -19.92 2.49 1.33
N GLU A 115 -19.54 3.60 0.70
CA GLU A 115 -18.32 3.72 -0.12
C GLU A 115 -17.09 3.25 0.68
N THR A 116 -16.43 2.18 0.23
CA THR A 116 -15.19 1.69 0.85
C THR A 116 -13.99 2.44 0.30
N GLY A 117 -13.72 3.59 0.89
CA GLY A 117 -12.49 4.35 0.75
C GLY A 117 -12.17 5.09 2.04
N PRO A 118 -10.90 5.41 2.34
CA PRO A 118 -10.60 6.33 3.43
C PRO A 118 -11.28 7.67 3.15
N ILE A 119 -12.08 8.15 4.12
CA ILE A 119 -12.59 9.52 4.09
C ILE A 119 -11.36 10.43 4.27
N LEU A 120 -10.87 10.99 3.16
CA LEU A 120 -9.90 12.08 3.24
C LEU A 120 -10.58 13.27 3.93
N PRO A 121 -9.96 13.93 4.93
CA PRO A 121 -10.47 15.20 5.38
C PRO A 121 -10.56 16.13 4.17
N GLN A 122 -11.73 16.75 3.96
CA GLN A 122 -11.89 17.74 2.89
C GLN A 122 -10.89 18.87 3.16
N THR A 123 -9.98 19.10 2.22
CA THR A 123 -9.13 20.29 2.22
C THR A 123 -10.03 21.51 2.07
N GLU A 124 -10.32 22.20 3.16
CA GLU A 124 -10.86 23.57 3.12
C GLU A 124 -9.72 24.53 2.73
N GLU A 125 -9.31 24.50 1.47
CA GLU A 125 -8.60 25.62 0.86
C GLU A 125 -9.43 26.09 -0.34
N PRO A 126 -10.12 27.24 -0.25
CA PRO A 126 -10.57 27.90 -1.45
C PRO A 126 -9.30 28.41 -2.15
N PHE A 127 -8.91 27.73 -3.23
CA PHE A 127 -8.11 28.37 -4.27
C PHE A 127 -8.97 29.49 -4.87
N GLU A 128 -8.96 30.67 -4.23
CA GLU A 128 -9.34 31.90 -4.91
C GLU A 128 -8.40 32.04 -6.10
N THR A 129 -8.95 31.78 -7.28
CA THR A 129 -8.31 32.11 -8.53
C THR A 129 -8.55 33.60 -8.71
N ASP A 130 -7.70 34.43 -8.11
CA ASP A 130 -7.73 35.87 -8.33
C ASP A 130 -7.19 36.14 -9.75
N GLU A 131 -8.11 36.25 -10.71
CA GLU A 131 -7.84 36.79 -12.03
C GLU A 131 -7.22 38.19 -11.88
N PRO A 132 -6.10 38.52 -12.55
CA PRO A 132 -5.58 39.88 -12.52
C PRO A 132 -6.47 40.76 -13.42
N ALA A 133 -7.54 41.32 -12.84
CA ALA A 133 -8.35 42.31 -13.51
C ALA A 133 -7.68 43.69 -13.41
N GLU A 134 -7.04 44.06 -14.53
CA GLU A 134 -6.88 45.39 -15.12
C GLU A 134 -6.90 46.65 -14.23
N GLU A 135 -5.81 47.40 -14.36
CA GLU A 135 -5.58 48.76 -13.86
C GLU A 135 -6.70 49.75 -14.20
N LEU A 136 -7.02 50.68 -13.28
CA LEU A 136 -7.28 52.09 -13.62
C LEU A 136 -6.77 53.02 -12.50
N PRO A 137 -6.19 54.20 -12.84
CA PRO A 137 -5.41 55.03 -11.91
C PRO A 137 -6.19 56.25 -11.34
N GLU A 138 -5.48 57.00 -10.46
CA GLU A 138 -5.79 58.34 -9.92
C GLU A 138 -6.85 58.38 -8.79
N SER A 139 -6.79 59.23 -7.75
CA SER A 139 -6.12 60.52 -7.59
C SER A 139 -6.04 60.93 -6.10
N SER A 140 -4.99 61.70 -5.80
CA SER A 140 -4.90 62.81 -4.81
C SER A 140 -4.87 62.56 -3.28
N GLU A 141 -3.68 62.82 -2.71
CA GLU A 141 -3.35 63.57 -1.47
C GLU A 141 -4.45 64.52 -0.88
N PRO A 142 -4.41 64.91 0.43
CA PRO A 142 -3.18 65.28 1.16
C PRO A 142 -3.04 64.84 2.63
N ALA A 143 -1.84 65.11 3.15
CA ALA A 143 -1.37 64.96 4.52
C ALA A 143 -2.10 65.87 5.53
N ASP A 144 -2.12 65.46 6.81
CA ASP A 144 -2.20 66.39 7.93
C ASP A 144 -1.46 65.81 9.16
N ASP A 145 -0.40 66.54 9.53
CA ASP A 145 0.43 66.63 10.76
C ASP A 145 0.82 65.38 11.59
#